data_AF-A0A8B5W438-F1
#
_entry.id   AF-A0A8B5W438-F1
#
_cell.length_a   1.000
_cell.length_b   1.000
_cell.length_c   1.000
_cell.angle_alpha   90.00
_cell.angle_beta   90.00
_cell.angle_gamma   90.00
#
_symmetry.space_group_name_H-M   'P 1'
#
loop_
_entity.id
_entity.type
_entity.pdbx_description
1 polymer ?
#
loop_
_entity_poly.entity_id
_entity_poly.type
_entity_poly.pdbx_seq_one_letter_code
_entity_poly.pdbx_strand_id
1 'polypeptide(L)'
;MGIVGDSTEADSNGDFSLNYELSGDSNKEVTIYSTLDGDTKNTKVTIKPNTQVLAAAEQKKAADEAARKQAEEQKAQEASIPTEYKSALRQAETYSSQMHMSKADIYDQLTSEYGGQFAADAAQYAVDNLKADYNANALASAKNYQDTMAMSPEAIRDQLVSEYGGQFTPEEAEYAIQHLNQ
;
A
#
# COMPACT_ATOMS: atom_id res chain seq x y z
N MET A 1 -24.26 6.18 19.94
CA MET A 1 -25.11 6.44 21.12
C MET A 1 -25.52 7.91 21.06
N GLY A 2 -26.78 8.21 20.71
CA GLY A 2 -27.28 9.59 20.65
C GLY A 2 -27.69 10.04 22.05
N ILE A 3 -27.30 11.25 22.43
CA ILE A 3 -27.30 11.72 23.82
C ILE A 3 -28.73 11.96 24.31
N VAL A 4 -29.08 11.29 25.41
CA VAL A 4 -30.15 11.68 26.32
C VAL A 4 -29.70 12.99 26.99
N GLY A 5 -30.33 14.15 26.71
CA GLY A 5 -30.05 15.37 27.47
C GLY A 5 -30.08 16.73 26.76
N ASP A 6 -30.24 16.83 25.44
CA ASP A 6 -30.43 18.15 24.81
C ASP A 6 -31.85 18.67 25.04
N SER A 7 -31.98 19.89 25.57
CA SER A 7 -33.24 20.62 25.78
C SER A 7 -33.15 22.02 25.19
N THR A 8 -34.27 22.54 24.70
CA THR A 8 -34.43 23.93 24.27
C THR A 8 -35.72 24.48 24.85
N GLU A 9 -35.74 25.76 25.19
CA GLU A 9 -36.97 26.45 25.53
C GLU A 9 -37.71 26.82 24.25
N ALA A 10 -39.05 26.81 24.32
CA ALA A 10 -39.89 27.31 23.24
C ALA A 10 -39.84 28.84 23.21
N ASP A 11 -39.99 29.42 22.03
CA ASP A 11 -40.06 30.87 21.86
C ASP A 11 -41.41 31.44 22.37
N SER A 12 -41.60 32.76 22.22
CA SER A 12 -42.82 33.44 22.66
C SER A 12 -44.10 32.96 21.97
N ASN A 13 -43.99 32.21 20.87
CA ASN A 13 -45.10 31.63 20.14
C ASN A 13 -45.32 30.15 20.48
N GLY A 14 -44.45 29.55 21.32
CA GLY A 14 -44.48 28.14 21.66
C GLY A 14 -43.73 27.24 20.68
N ASP A 15 -42.97 27.82 19.75
CA ASP A 15 -42.21 27.07 18.75
C ASP A 15 -40.79 26.76 19.25
N PHE A 16 -40.24 25.61 18.87
CA PHE A 16 -38.86 25.22 19.18
C PHE A 16 -38.25 24.42 18.02
N SER A 17 -36.92 24.39 17.95
CA SER A 17 -36.17 23.64 16.93
C SER A 17 -35.11 22.75 17.55
N LEU A 18 -35.09 21.48 17.13
CA LEU A 18 -34.07 20.50 17.53
C LEU A 18 -33.30 20.07 16.27
N ASN A 19 -31.98 20.23 16.29
CA ASN A 19 -31.11 19.79 15.20
C ASN A 19 -30.55 18.40 15.54
N TYR A 20 -30.76 17.43 14.66
CA TYR A 20 -30.25 16.07 14.86
C TYR A 20 -29.44 15.62 13.65
N GLU A 21 -28.15 15.39 13.86
CA GLU A 21 -27.26 14.81 12.85
C GLU A 21 -27.39 13.28 12.85
N LEU A 22 -27.90 12.73 11.75
CA LEU A 22 -27.94 11.30 11.53
C LEU A 22 -26.58 10.79 11.08
N SER A 23 -25.88 10.07 11.97
CA SER A 23 -24.81 9.16 11.58
C SER A 23 -25.42 7.80 11.21
N GLY A 24 -25.71 7.60 9.92
CA GLY A 24 -26.13 6.30 9.38
C GLY A 24 -27.20 6.35 8.28
N ASP A 25 -27.40 5.22 7.61
CA ASP A 25 -28.37 5.00 6.52
C ASP A 25 -29.71 4.44 7.01
N SER A 26 -29.91 4.34 8.32
CA SER A 26 -31.12 3.79 8.93
C SER A 26 -32.05 4.85 9.50
N ASN A 27 -33.35 4.55 9.48
CA ASN A 27 -34.35 5.37 10.17
C ASN A 27 -34.06 5.38 11.67
N LYS A 28 -34.24 6.53 12.31
CA LYS A 28 -34.19 6.63 13.76
C LYS A 28 -35.51 7.13 14.31
N GLU A 29 -35.94 6.49 15.39
CA GLU A 29 -37.07 6.96 16.19
C GLU A 29 -36.53 7.87 17.30
N VAL A 30 -37.08 9.07 17.38
CA VAL A 30 -36.79 10.05 18.43
C VAL A 30 -38.07 10.29 19.21
N THR A 31 -38.00 10.14 20.53
CA THR A 31 -39.11 10.47 21.43
C THR A 31 -38.89 11.89 21.95
N ILE A 32 -39.83 12.79 21.68
CA ILE A 32 -39.81 14.16 22.18
C ILE A 32 -40.69 14.21 23.43
N TYR A 33 -40.16 14.77 24.51
CA TYR A 33 -40.88 15.02 25.75
C TYR A 33 -41.10 16.52 25.89
N SER A 34 -42.32 16.92 26.25
CA SER A 34 -42.69 18.31 26.54
C SER A 34 -43.32 18.39 27.92
N THR A 35 -42.86 19.32 28.74
CA THR A 35 -43.40 19.52 30.09
C THR A 35 -43.87 20.96 30.25
N LEU A 36 -45.08 21.16 30.75
CA LEU A 36 -45.64 22.47 31.12
C LEU A 36 -46.32 22.32 32.48
N ASP A 37 -46.03 23.22 33.41
CA ASP A 37 -46.62 23.26 34.75
C ASP A 37 -46.60 21.90 35.51
N GLY A 38 -45.57 21.09 35.26
CA GLY A 38 -45.39 19.77 35.88
C GLY A 38 -46.03 18.60 35.12
N ASP A 39 -46.84 18.86 34.09
CA ASP A 39 -47.43 17.83 33.25
C ASP A 39 -46.54 17.51 32.04
N THR A 40 -46.09 16.26 31.93
CA THR A 40 -45.25 15.79 30.81
C THR A 40 -46.05 14.99 29.80
N LYS A 41 -45.92 15.35 28.52
CA LYS A 41 -46.41 14.60 27.36
C LYS A 41 -45.23 14.14 26.50
N ASN A 42 -45.44 13.12 25.68
CA ASN A 42 -44.45 12.67 24.72
C ASN A 42 -45.08 12.32 23.37
N THR A 43 -44.26 12.39 22.34
CA THR A 43 -44.59 11.92 20.99
C THR A 43 -43.36 11.28 20.35
N LYS A 44 -43.60 10.34 19.43
CA LYS A 44 -42.55 9.67 18.67
C LYS A 44 -42.48 10.24 17.26
N VAL A 45 -41.27 10.59 16.82
CA VAL A 45 -40.99 11.10 15.49
C VAL A 45 -39.98 10.19 14.82
N THR A 46 -40.29 9.75 13.59
CA THR A 46 -39.34 8.99 12.77
C THR A 46 -38.57 9.94 11.88
N ILE A 47 -37.25 10.01 12.09
CA ILE A 47 -36.33 10.76 11.24
C ILE A 47 -35.77 9.82 10.19
N LYS A 48 -35.93 10.18 8.92
CA LYS A 48 -35.37 9.44 7.78
C LYS A 48 -34.09 10.12 7.30
N PRO A 49 -33.05 9.36 6.94
CA PRO A 49 -31.86 9.92 6.31
C PRO A 49 -32.24 10.68 5.04
N ASN A 50 -31.55 11.80 4.79
CA ASN A 50 -31.75 12.54 3.55
C ASN A 50 -31.10 11.80 2.37
N THR A 51 -31.49 12.18 1.15
CA THR A 51 -31.02 11.54 -0.09
C THR A 51 -29.50 11.58 -0.25
N GLN A 52 -28.82 12.61 0.27
CA GLN A 52 -27.35 12.73 0.20
C GLN A 52 -26.66 11.70 1.11
N VAL A 53 -27.19 11.48 2.32
CA VAL A 53 -26.66 10.48 3.27
C VAL A 53 -26.86 9.06 2.73
N LEU A 54 -28.02 8.78 2.11
CA LEU A 54 -28.27 7.50 1.46
C LEU A 54 -27.33 7.26 0.28
N ALA A 55 -27.16 8.26 -0.59
CA ALA A 55 -26.24 8.17 -1.73
C ALA A 55 -24.78 7.98 -1.28
N ALA A 56 -24.34 8.68 -0.23
CA ALA A 56 -22.99 8.53 0.32
C ALA A 56 -22.78 7.13 0.94
N ALA A 57 -23.77 6.59 1.63
CA ALA A 57 -23.72 5.23 2.17
C ALA A 57 -23.66 4.16 1.06
N GLU A 58 -24.41 4.38 -0.03
CA GLU A 58 -24.42 3.49 -1.20
C GLU A 58 -23.08 3.53 -1.96
N GLN A 59 -22.50 4.72 -2.16
CA GLN A 59 -21.16 4.88 -2.72
C GLN A 59 -20.09 4.21 -1.83
N LYS A 60 -20.17 4.36 -0.51
CA LYS A 60 -19.25 3.70 0.41
C LYS A 60 -19.36 2.17 0.32
N LYS A 61 -20.58 1.63 0.28
CA LYS A 61 -20.80 0.18 0.09
C LYS A 61 -20.23 -0.30 -1.24
N ALA A 62 -20.45 0.45 -2.33
CA ALA A 62 -19.89 0.12 -3.64
C ALA A 62 -18.35 0.16 -3.66
N ALA A 63 -17.74 1.15 -2.99
CA ALA A 63 -16.30 1.25 -2.87
C ALA A 63 -15.70 0.10 -2.03
N ASP A 64 -16.32 -0.22 -0.89
CA ASP A 64 -15.90 -1.34 -0.03
C ASP A 64 -16.03 -2.69 -0.78
N GLU A 65 -17.09 -2.88 -1.57
CA GLU A 65 -17.28 -4.08 -2.40
C GLU A 65 -16.28 -4.15 -3.56
N ALA A 66 -15.98 -3.03 -4.22
CA ALA A 66 -14.97 -2.96 -5.27
C ALA A 66 -13.56 -3.27 -4.74
N ALA A 67 -13.19 -2.70 -3.58
CA ALA A 67 -11.92 -2.98 -2.93
C ALA A 67 -11.81 -4.46 -2.53
N ARG A 68 -12.90 -5.06 -2.04
CA ARG A 68 -12.94 -6.48 -1.71
C ARG A 68 -12.79 -7.36 -2.95
N LYS A 69 -13.46 -7.05 -4.06
CA LYS A 69 -13.30 -7.79 -5.33
C LYS A 69 -11.86 -7.71 -5.86
N GLN A 70 -11.24 -6.53 -5.82
CA GLN A 70 -9.83 -6.38 -6.20
C GLN A 70 -8.89 -7.18 -5.31
N ALA A 71 -9.12 -7.21 -3.99
CA ALA A 71 -8.32 -8.01 -3.08
C ALA A 71 -8.51 -9.52 -3.30
N GLU A 72 -9.72 -9.98 -3.59
CA GLU A 72 -10.01 -11.37 -3.92
C GLU A 72 -9.37 -11.77 -5.26
N GLU A 73 -9.39 -10.90 -6.27
CA GLU A 73 -8.72 -11.11 -7.57
C GLU A 73 -7.19 -11.15 -7.44
N GLN A 74 -6.58 -10.23 -6.67
CA GLN A 74 -5.13 -10.25 -6.40
C GLN A 74 -4.73 -11.54 -5.69
N LYS A 75 -5.50 -11.96 -4.68
CA LYS A 75 -5.23 -13.20 -3.95
C LYS A 75 -5.39 -14.44 -4.83
N ALA A 76 -6.36 -14.43 -5.75
CA ALA A 76 -6.54 -15.49 -6.73
C ALA A 76 -5.38 -15.52 -7.75
N GLN A 77 -4.92 -14.36 -8.21
CA GLN A 77 -3.72 -14.24 -9.04
C GLN A 77 -2.48 -14.78 -8.32
N GLU A 78 -2.23 -14.37 -7.08
CA GLU A 78 -1.12 -14.87 -6.27
C GLU A 78 -1.17 -16.39 -6.05
N ALA A 79 -2.38 -16.94 -5.88
CA ALA A 79 -2.58 -18.37 -5.76
C ALA A 79 -2.30 -19.12 -7.08
N SER A 80 -2.56 -18.48 -8.22
CA SER A 80 -2.33 -19.05 -9.56
C SER A 80 -0.87 -19.00 -10.01
N ILE A 81 -0.01 -18.22 -9.34
CA ILE A 81 1.42 -18.16 -9.65
C ILE A 81 2.05 -19.55 -9.43
N PRO A 82 2.73 -20.12 -10.44
CA PRO A 82 3.43 -21.40 -10.30
C PRO A 82 4.44 -21.40 -9.15
N THR A 83 4.61 -22.57 -8.50
CA THR A 83 5.56 -22.71 -7.39
C THR A 83 6.99 -22.29 -7.79
N GLU A 84 7.40 -22.60 -9.01
CA GLU A 84 8.72 -22.24 -9.55
C GLU A 84 8.95 -20.71 -9.53
N TYR A 85 7.95 -19.92 -9.88
CA TYR A 85 8.03 -18.46 -9.93
C TYR A 85 8.19 -17.86 -8.52
N LYS A 86 7.52 -18.47 -7.52
CA LYS A 86 7.68 -18.10 -6.11
C LYS A 86 9.07 -18.44 -5.59
N SER A 87 9.63 -19.58 -6.00
CA SER A 87 10.99 -19.98 -5.66
C SER A 87 12.02 -19.04 -6.29
N ALA A 88 11.85 -18.71 -7.58
CA ALA A 88 12.71 -17.76 -8.29
C ALA A 88 12.70 -16.39 -7.61
N LEU A 89 11.52 -15.88 -7.22
CA LEU A 89 11.40 -14.61 -6.49
C LEU A 89 12.16 -14.63 -5.15
N ARG A 90 12.02 -15.69 -4.35
CA ARG A 90 12.76 -15.82 -3.08
C ARG A 90 14.28 -15.88 -3.27
N GLN A 91 14.73 -16.52 -4.35
CA GLN A 91 16.15 -16.58 -4.67
C GLN A 91 16.66 -15.21 -5.18
N ALA A 92 15.84 -14.49 -5.95
CA ALA A 92 16.12 -13.11 -6.34
C ALA A 92 16.25 -12.17 -5.12
N GLU A 93 15.37 -12.31 -4.14
CA GLU A 93 15.44 -11.59 -2.86
C GLU A 93 16.77 -11.87 -2.13
N THR A 94 17.23 -13.12 -2.16
CA THR A 94 18.51 -13.53 -1.57
C THR A 94 19.69 -12.89 -2.30
N TYR A 95 19.70 -12.94 -3.65
CA TYR A 95 20.75 -12.33 -4.46
C TYR A 95 20.82 -10.81 -4.27
N SER A 96 19.68 -10.11 -4.25
CA SER A 96 19.65 -8.69 -3.97
C SER A 96 20.12 -8.36 -2.55
N SER A 97 19.59 -9.04 -1.54
CA SER A 97 19.81 -8.66 -0.13
C SER A 97 21.18 -9.06 0.41
N GLN A 98 21.74 -10.19 -0.04
CA GLN A 98 23.00 -10.72 0.46
C GLN A 98 24.18 -10.47 -0.47
N MET A 99 23.94 -10.43 -1.79
CA MET A 99 25.00 -10.26 -2.79
C MET A 99 24.98 -8.88 -3.45
N HIS A 100 23.98 -8.04 -3.15
CA HIS A 100 23.88 -6.67 -3.65
C HIS A 100 23.96 -6.57 -5.18
N MET A 101 23.34 -7.52 -5.85
CA MET A 101 23.38 -7.63 -7.30
C MET A 101 22.44 -6.64 -8.01
N SER A 102 22.74 -6.35 -9.27
CA SER A 102 21.85 -5.58 -10.16
C SER A 102 20.66 -6.42 -10.61
N LYS A 103 19.63 -5.77 -11.15
CA LYS A 103 18.46 -6.47 -11.71
C LYS A 103 18.88 -7.45 -12.84
N ALA A 104 19.83 -7.04 -13.68
CA ALA A 104 20.31 -7.84 -14.80
C ALA A 104 21.11 -9.06 -14.33
N ASP A 105 22.07 -8.86 -13.43
CA ASP A 105 22.89 -9.96 -12.90
C ASP A 105 22.03 -10.96 -12.09
N ILE A 106 21.00 -10.49 -11.36
CA ILE A 106 20.04 -11.39 -10.70
C ILE A 106 19.33 -12.29 -11.72
N TYR A 107 18.86 -11.73 -12.85
CA TYR A 107 18.22 -12.52 -13.89
C TYR A 107 19.19 -13.57 -14.48
N ASP A 108 20.43 -13.17 -14.74
CA ASP A 108 21.46 -14.05 -15.28
C ASP A 108 21.80 -15.18 -14.29
N GLN A 109 21.93 -14.89 -12.99
CA GLN A 109 22.14 -15.93 -11.97
C GLN A 109 20.93 -16.86 -11.81
N LEU A 110 19.70 -16.34 -11.90
CA LEU A 110 18.50 -17.17 -11.81
C LEU A 110 18.39 -18.15 -12.98
N THR A 111 18.82 -17.75 -14.17
CA THR A 111 18.75 -18.58 -15.40
C THR A 111 20.02 -19.41 -15.64
N SER A 112 21.12 -19.09 -14.98
CA SER A 112 22.40 -19.80 -15.11
C SER A 112 22.30 -21.28 -14.76
N GLU A 113 22.97 -22.12 -15.57
CA GLU A 113 23.14 -23.56 -15.33
C GLU A 113 23.87 -23.86 -14.01
N TYR A 114 24.64 -22.91 -13.49
CA TYR A 114 25.39 -23.01 -12.23
C TYR A 114 24.76 -22.23 -11.08
N GLY A 115 23.65 -21.54 -11.33
CA GLY A 115 22.95 -20.69 -10.37
C GLY A 115 21.58 -21.25 -9.98
N GLY A 116 20.52 -20.51 -10.31
CA GLY A 116 19.14 -20.87 -9.99
C GLY A 116 18.52 -21.93 -10.91
N GLN A 117 19.04 -22.08 -12.14
CA GLN A 117 18.52 -23.01 -13.16
C GLN A 117 17.01 -22.90 -13.41
N PHE A 118 16.41 -21.72 -13.18
CA PHE A 118 14.99 -21.47 -13.42
C PHE A 118 14.72 -21.25 -14.90
N ALA A 119 13.50 -21.58 -15.33
CA ALA A 119 13.02 -21.15 -16.64
C ALA A 119 13.04 -19.62 -16.77
N ALA A 120 13.33 -19.11 -17.98
CA ALA A 120 13.44 -17.68 -18.27
C ALA A 120 12.21 -16.89 -17.81
N ASP A 121 11.00 -17.41 -18.03
CA ASP A 121 9.75 -16.73 -17.63
C ASP A 121 9.60 -16.62 -16.10
N ALA A 122 10.10 -17.61 -15.34
CA ALA A 122 10.10 -17.58 -13.88
C ALA A 122 11.13 -16.58 -13.33
N ALA A 123 12.32 -16.52 -13.95
CA ALA A 123 13.35 -15.55 -13.62
C ALA A 123 12.91 -14.11 -13.96
N GLN A 124 12.28 -13.91 -15.13
CA GLN A 124 11.72 -12.63 -15.53
C GLN A 124 10.64 -12.18 -14.54
N TYR A 125 9.72 -13.08 -14.20
CA TYR A 125 8.72 -12.80 -13.16
C TYR A 125 9.38 -12.39 -11.84
N ALA A 126 10.42 -13.10 -11.40
CA ALA A 126 11.12 -12.79 -10.17
C ALA A 126 11.69 -11.36 -10.17
N VAL A 127 12.46 -10.98 -11.21
CA VAL A 127 13.07 -9.64 -11.25
C VAL A 127 12.07 -8.51 -11.46
N ASP A 128 10.92 -8.77 -12.07
CA ASP A 128 9.85 -7.78 -12.25
C ASP A 128 9.01 -7.57 -10.99
N ASN A 129 8.91 -8.58 -10.13
CA ASN A 129 8.15 -8.53 -8.88
C ASN A 129 9.04 -8.31 -7.65
N LEU A 130 10.37 -8.36 -7.82
CA LEU A 130 11.33 -8.09 -6.77
C LEU A 130 11.29 -6.61 -6.37
N LYS A 131 10.96 -6.37 -5.09
CA LYS A 131 11.03 -5.05 -4.47
C LYS A 131 12.41 -4.83 -3.87
N ALA A 132 13.37 -4.44 -4.70
CA ALA A 132 14.74 -4.14 -4.31
C ALA A 132 15.08 -2.65 -4.50
N ASP A 133 15.97 -2.15 -3.65
CA ASP A 133 16.62 -0.86 -3.85
C ASP A 133 17.95 -1.08 -4.58
N TYR A 134 17.91 -1.03 -5.91
CA TYR A 134 19.08 -1.28 -6.73
C TYR A 134 20.15 -0.17 -6.63
N ASN A 135 19.76 1.04 -6.24
CA ASN A 135 20.71 2.10 -5.92
C ASN A 135 21.51 1.76 -4.66
N ALA A 136 20.84 1.22 -3.63
CA ALA A 136 21.51 0.71 -2.44
C ALA A 136 22.41 -0.49 -2.75
N ASN A 137 21.97 -1.41 -3.61
CA ASN A 137 22.80 -2.53 -4.08
C ASN A 137 24.05 -2.04 -4.81
N ALA A 138 23.90 -1.08 -5.74
CA ALA A 138 25.03 -0.49 -6.47
C ALA A 138 26.04 0.17 -5.52
N LEU A 139 25.56 0.93 -4.52
CA LEU A 139 26.42 1.54 -3.51
C LEU A 139 27.17 0.49 -2.66
N ALA A 140 26.50 -0.59 -2.26
CA ALA A 140 27.14 -1.66 -1.50
C ALA A 140 28.21 -2.38 -2.35
N SER A 141 27.94 -2.65 -3.62
CA SER A 141 28.90 -3.22 -4.57
C SER A 141 30.07 -2.27 -4.84
N ALA A 142 29.80 -0.97 -4.97
CA ALA A 142 30.83 0.06 -5.12
C ALA A 142 31.81 0.08 -3.93
N LYS A 143 31.27 0.05 -2.70
CA LYS A 143 32.07 -0.04 -1.47
C LYS A 143 32.89 -1.32 -1.44
N ASN A 144 32.31 -2.44 -1.84
CA ASN A 144 33.03 -3.71 -1.91
C ASN A 144 34.23 -3.64 -2.88
N TYR A 145 34.05 -3.08 -4.07
CA TYR A 145 35.16 -2.87 -5.02
C TYR A 145 36.22 -1.92 -4.47
N GLN A 146 35.81 -0.85 -3.79
CA GLN A 146 36.74 0.08 -3.15
C GLN A 146 37.56 -0.62 -2.05
N ASP A 147 36.91 -1.37 -1.17
CA ASP A 147 37.53 -1.97 0.02
C ASP A 147 38.42 -3.18 -0.34
N THR A 148 37.97 -4.01 -1.28
CA THR A 148 38.64 -5.29 -1.59
C THR A 148 39.64 -5.17 -2.73
N MET A 149 39.42 -4.24 -3.66
CA MET A 149 40.24 -4.09 -4.86
C MET A 149 40.95 -2.73 -4.95
N ALA A 150 40.75 -1.83 -3.98
CA ALA A 150 41.35 -0.49 -3.94
C ALA A 150 41.15 0.31 -5.24
N MET A 151 40.00 0.12 -5.90
CA MET A 151 39.68 0.76 -7.17
C MET A 151 39.36 2.26 -6.99
N SER A 152 39.68 3.07 -8.00
CA SER A 152 39.27 4.48 -8.02
C SER A 152 37.78 4.62 -8.31
N PRO A 153 37.13 5.75 -7.95
CA PRO A 153 35.71 5.97 -8.24
C PRO A 153 35.34 5.80 -9.72
N GLU A 154 36.19 6.24 -10.65
CA GLU A 154 35.95 6.06 -12.09
C GLU A 154 36.03 4.60 -12.50
N ALA A 155 37.01 3.84 -12.00
CA ALA A 155 37.13 2.42 -12.28
C ALA A 155 35.96 1.62 -11.67
N ILE A 156 35.49 2.02 -10.49
CA ILE A 156 34.31 1.43 -9.85
C ILE A 156 33.06 1.69 -10.71
N ARG A 157 32.87 2.91 -11.22
CA ARG A 157 31.74 3.22 -12.10
C ARG A 157 31.74 2.31 -13.33
N ASP A 158 32.88 2.19 -14.00
CA ASP A 158 33.04 1.37 -15.20
C ASP A 158 32.80 -0.11 -14.87
N GLN A 159 33.24 -0.57 -13.70
CA GLN A 159 33.02 -1.94 -13.24
C GLN A 159 31.55 -2.23 -12.90
N LEU A 160 30.85 -1.28 -12.29
CA LEU A 160 29.43 -1.45 -11.95
C LEU A 160 28.57 -1.62 -13.20
N VAL A 161 28.86 -0.93 -14.30
CA VAL A 161 28.08 -1.03 -15.55
C VAL A 161 28.58 -2.11 -16.51
N SER A 162 29.75 -2.70 -16.24
CA SER A 162 30.36 -3.69 -17.13
C SER A 162 29.50 -4.95 -17.24
N GLU A 163 29.43 -5.51 -18.46
CA GLU A 163 28.77 -6.79 -18.75
C GLU A 163 29.35 -7.94 -17.93
N TYR A 164 30.65 -7.89 -17.61
CA TYR A 164 31.34 -8.89 -16.79
C TYR A 164 31.56 -8.41 -15.34
N GLY A 165 30.93 -7.30 -14.97
CA GLY A 165 31.05 -6.68 -13.65
C GLY A 165 29.72 -6.70 -12.92
N GLY A 166 29.23 -5.52 -12.53
CA GLY A 166 27.99 -5.40 -11.75
C GLY A 166 26.71 -5.39 -12.59
N GLN A 167 26.79 -5.16 -13.91
CA GLN A 167 25.64 -5.01 -14.82
C GLN A 167 24.55 -4.04 -14.31
N PHE A 168 24.91 -3.06 -13.48
CA PHE A 168 24.02 -1.99 -13.06
C PHE A 168 23.71 -1.04 -14.21
N THR A 169 22.58 -0.35 -14.11
CA THR A 169 22.29 0.76 -15.01
C THR A 169 23.28 1.91 -14.79
N PRO A 170 23.54 2.75 -15.82
CA PRO A 170 24.38 3.93 -15.66
C PRO A 170 23.91 4.85 -14.52
N GLU A 171 22.59 4.97 -14.31
CA GLU A 171 22.00 5.80 -13.26
C GLU A 171 22.29 5.24 -11.85
N GLU A 172 22.20 3.92 -11.67
CA GLU A 172 22.52 3.26 -10.39
C GLU A 172 24.02 3.36 -10.07
N ALA A 173 24.87 3.18 -11.09
CA ALA A 173 26.31 3.34 -10.93
C ALA A 173 26.69 4.78 -10.57
N GLU A 174 26.07 5.77 -11.23
CA GLU A 174 26.28 7.18 -10.93
C GLU A 174 25.80 7.53 -9.51
N TYR A 175 24.63 7.02 -9.10
CA TYR A 175 24.17 7.15 -7.72
C TYR A 175 25.19 6.59 -6.73
N ALA A 176 25.70 5.38 -6.98
CA ALA A 176 26.68 4.73 -6.11
C ALA A 176 27.95 5.58 -5.95
N ILE A 177 28.50 6.14 -7.04
CA ILE A 177 29.70 6.99 -6.98
C ILE A 177 29.45 8.28 -6.20
N GLN A 178 28.30 8.93 -6.41
CA GLN A 178 27.95 10.16 -5.70
C GLN A 178 27.87 9.97 -4.18
N HIS A 179 27.55 8.75 -3.73
CA HIS A 179 27.36 8.40 -2.31
C HIS A 179 28.51 7.57 -1.72
N LEU A 180 29.56 7.27 -2.50
CA LEU A 180 30.61 6.31 -2.11
C LEU A 180 31.41 6.76 -0.88
N ASN A 181 31.72 8.06 -0.78
CA ASN A 181 32.57 8.64 0.27
C ASN A 181 31.84 9.70 1.12
N GLN A 182 30.51 9.57 1.26
CA GLN A 182 29.71 10.45 2.13
C GLN A 182 29.76 10.00 3.60
#